data_AF-A0A1J1GUE0-F1
#
_entry.id   AF-A0A1J1GUE0-F1
#
_cell.length_a   1.000
_cell.length_b   1.000
_cell.length_c   1.000
_cell.angle_alpha   90.00
_cell.angle_beta   90.00
_cell.angle_gamma   90.00
#
_symmetry.space_group_name_H-M   'P 1'
#
loop_
_entity.id
_entity.type
_entity.pdbx_description
1 polymer ?
#
loop_
_entity_poly.entity_id
_entity_poly.type
_entity_poly.pdbx_seq_one_letter_code
_entity_poly.pdbx_strand_id
1 'polypeptide(L)'
;MKKKREYLNIADQIMNVTNVKRRKKIKIFHSILLLILSFFLSFAKGMDYYKRLGVKRNATKEDISKAYRQLAKEYHPDVAPDKEKDFIEIANAYETLSDPEKRKLYDMYGEDYAQSAQSEGRGHPHGFQFDQDVVNEIFKQFAGGRAGGGGRAGNFHFKFTSGGSTFSNFQEEYEDIYKNEVLKINSRNFESVINDITFSLVINFYSPSCSHCVSFKKKYLKLSKKFDGFVTFGVVNCQEEQNLCRKYHVKSLPHLILMKSNKTYETFYGNRTDENITSFINKNIPYSYVEISNKKKLDNFLMQNVDKPKVIFFVSHSNNITMLKVLSKEFEKRVNMAIIYNTNYKIMKLFKKNIKTPAILVVEDIDNLSGDLTQLKSFDFNILSLKLSHIVAQNRLQNNLYGHITSYQELTKKKYEAGQCREKDSQICFFILKLLKKNYEKFDDDIKKVASKFSSDPLKILYINVYENPYILESFGLQNKCTYSNCLILVAFRPKRQRFRIYDGEVNVDNVHNFVENVVSGGIAINQNLTKSLKFVDNTKYEDEL
;
A
#
# COMPACT_ATOMS: atom_id res chain seq x y z
N MET A 1 33.11 32.77 67.92
CA MET A 1 32.66 31.54 67.20
C MET A 1 31.26 31.63 66.59
N LYS A 2 30.26 32.31 67.20
CA LYS A 2 28.90 32.44 66.62
C LYS A 2 28.83 33.11 65.24
N LYS A 3 29.46 34.28 65.04
CA LYS A 3 29.47 34.99 63.74
C LYS A 3 30.02 34.14 62.58
N LYS A 4 31.08 33.35 62.81
CA LYS A 4 31.70 32.51 61.76
C LYS A 4 30.76 31.38 61.27
N ARG A 5 29.91 30.82 62.16
CA ARG A 5 28.89 29.82 61.80
C ARG A 5 27.74 30.42 61.01
N GLU A 6 27.38 31.67 61.27
CA GLU A 6 26.32 32.39 60.57
C GLU A 6 26.73 32.72 59.13
N TYR A 7 27.98 33.16 58.91
CA TYR A 7 28.53 33.39 57.57
C TYR A 7 28.66 32.10 56.75
N LEU A 8 29.02 30.97 57.37
CA LEU A 8 29.08 29.66 56.70
C LEU A 8 27.70 29.18 56.24
N ASN A 9 26.66 29.36 57.08
CA ASN A 9 25.28 29.00 56.71
C ASN A 9 24.72 29.85 55.56
N ILE A 10 25.04 31.15 55.53
CA ILE A 10 24.62 32.04 54.46
C ILE A 10 25.36 31.69 53.16
N ALA A 11 26.65 31.37 53.23
CA ALA A 11 27.43 30.93 52.07
C ALA A 11 26.89 29.62 51.47
N ASP A 12 26.52 28.64 52.31
CA ASP A 12 25.93 27.37 51.86
C ASP A 12 24.53 27.56 51.23
N GLN A 13 23.71 28.47 51.77
CA GLN A 13 22.42 28.80 51.16
C GLN A 13 22.58 29.49 49.79
N ILE A 14 23.53 30.41 49.63
CA ILE A 14 23.81 31.08 48.35
C ILE A 14 24.36 30.09 47.32
N MET A 15 25.25 29.18 47.73
CA MET A 15 25.79 28.11 46.89
C MET A 15 24.70 27.13 46.42
N ASN A 16 23.73 26.79 47.28
CA ASN A 16 22.60 25.95 46.88
C ASN A 16 21.64 26.65 45.90
N VAL A 17 21.29 27.92 46.13
CA VAL A 17 20.40 28.68 45.23
C VAL A 17 21.03 28.89 43.84
N THR A 18 22.34 29.16 43.79
CA THR A 18 23.09 29.28 42.53
C THR A 18 23.18 27.95 41.79
N ASN A 19 23.42 26.83 42.48
CA ASN A 19 23.42 25.49 41.88
C ASN A 19 22.05 25.06 41.33
N VAL A 20 20.96 25.40 42.01
CA VAL A 20 19.58 25.12 41.52
C VAL A 20 19.26 25.95 40.28
N LYS A 21 19.62 27.25 40.25
CA LYS A 21 19.46 28.10 39.06
C LYS A 21 20.31 27.61 37.88
N ARG A 22 21.53 27.14 38.13
CA ARG A 22 22.44 26.58 37.11
C ARG A 22 21.89 25.27 36.53
N ARG A 23 21.36 24.36 37.37
CA ARG A 23 20.69 23.13 36.93
C ARG A 23 19.42 23.39 36.11
N LYS A 24 18.60 24.39 36.46
CA LYS A 24 17.43 24.79 35.65
C LYS A 24 17.84 25.37 34.29
N LYS A 25 18.87 26.23 34.24
CA LYS A 25 19.40 26.77 32.97
C LYS A 25 19.96 25.67 32.06
N ILE A 26 20.68 24.69 32.61
CA ILE A 26 21.22 23.55 31.83
C ILE A 26 20.08 22.68 31.26
N LYS A 27 19.03 22.40 32.06
CA LYS A 27 17.86 21.64 31.58
C LYS A 27 17.07 22.37 30.48
N ILE A 28 16.88 23.69 30.62
CA ILE A 28 16.22 24.51 29.59
C ILE A 28 17.06 24.55 28.32
N PHE A 29 18.38 24.72 28.43
CA PHE A 29 19.28 24.73 27.27
C PHE A 29 19.32 23.37 26.56
N HIS A 30 19.34 22.24 27.29
CA HIS A 30 19.23 20.91 26.69
C HIS A 30 17.86 20.69 26.03
N SER A 31 16.77 21.19 26.63
CA SER A 31 15.42 21.07 26.03
C SER A 31 15.27 21.91 24.76
N ILE A 32 15.88 23.10 24.72
CA ILE A 32 15.92 23.96 23.53
C ILE A 32 16.83 23.36 22.46
N LEU A 33 17.98 22.81 22.85
CA LEU A 33 18.88 22.10 21.93
C LEU A 33 18.20 20.86 21.33
N LEU A 34 17.44 20.10 22.11
CA LEU A 34 16.65 18.96 21.63
C LEU A 34 15.51 19.40 20.69
N LEU A 35 14.85 20.53 20.98
CA LEU A 35 13.84 21.12 20.10
C LEU A 35 14.44 21.62 18.78
N ILE A 36 15.59 22.28 18.83
CA ILE A 36 16.33 22.74 17.64
C ILE A 36 16.84 21.53 16.85
N LEU A 37 17.36 20.50 17.52
CA LEU A 37 17.78 19.25 16.86
C LEU A 37 16.60 18.53 16.21
N SER A 38 15.43 18.49 16.86
CA SER A 38 14.19 17.91 16.31
C SER A 38 13.62 18.73 15.13
N PHE A 39 13.78 20.05 15.18
CA PHE A 39 13.39 20.97 14.12
C PHE A 39 14.34 20.84 12.91
N PHE A 40 15.64 20.66 13.13
CA PHE A 40 16.61 20.37 12.08
C PHE A 40 16.46 18.94 11.50
N LEU A 41 16.11 17.95 12.32
CA LEU A 41 15.75 16.60 11.86
C LEU A 41 14.46 16.60 10.99
N SER A 42 13.59 17.60 11.14
CA SER A 42 12.41 17.78 10.28
C SER A 42 12.73 18.50 8.96
N PHE A 43 13.90 19.13 8.84
CA PHE A 43 14.35 19.86 7.65
C PHE A 43 15.28 19.05 6.74
N ALA A 44 15.76 17.89 7.17
CA ALA A 44 16.43 16.90 6.32
C ALA A 44 15.41 16.05 5.52
N LYS A 45 14.39 16.70 4.94
CA LYS A 45 13.62 16.13 3.84
C LYS A 45 14.52 16.11 2.61
N GLY A 46 14.52 14.98 1.90
CA GLY A 46 15.39 14.72 0.74
C GLY A 46 15.41 15.87 -0.27
N MET A 47 16.50 15.97 -1.02
CA MET A 47 16.61 16.99 -2.07
C MET A 47 15.94 16.48 -3.36
N ASP A 48 14.99 17.25 -3.90
CA ASP A 48 14.42 17.12 -5.26
C ASP A 48 15.45 16.63 -6.30
N TYR A 49 15.13 15.58 -7.06
CA TYR A 49 16.02 14.94 -8.03
C TYR A 49 16.52 15.90 -9.12
N TYR A 50 15.71 16.89 -9.49
CA TYR A 50 16.16 17.94 -10.42
C TYR A 50 17.26 18.81 -9.80
N LYS A 51 17.11 19.16 -8.51
CA LYS A 51 18.13 19.91 -7.77
C LYS A 51 19.37 19.06 -7.50
N ARG A 52 19.20 17.76 -7.24
CA ARG A 52 20.28 16.80 -7.01
C ARG A 52 21.19 16.64 -8.24
N LEU A 53 20.59 16.62 -9.43
CA LEU A 53 21.33 16.63 -10.70
C LEU A 53 21.74 18.03 -11.18
N GLY A 54 21.30 19.10 -10.51
CA GLY A 54 21.60 20.47 -10.90
C GLY A 54 20.92 20.91 -12.22
N VAL A 55 19.78 20.32 -12.57
CA VAL A 55 19.03 20.59 -13.81
C VAL A 55 17.68 21.25 -13.54
N LYS A 56 17.14 21.97 -14.52
CA LYS A 56 15.78 22.54 -14.43
C LYS A 56 14.72 21.46 -14.68
N ARG A 57 13.50 21.66 -14.17
CA ARG A 57 12.37 20.71 -14.36
C ARG A 57 11.99 20.49 -15.82
N ASN A 58 12.27 21.45 -16.70
CA ASN A 58 12.06 21.33 -18.14
C ASN A 58 13.29 20.83 -18.92
N ALA A 59 14.33 20.32 -18.24
CA ALA A 59 15.55 19.81 -18.87
C ALA A 59 15.24 18.65 -19.83
N THR A 60 15.94 18.60 -20.96
CA THR A 60 15.78 17.49 -21.91
C THR A 60 16.46 16.22 -21.39
N LYS A 61 16.20 15.08 -22.04
CA LYS A 61 16.86 13.82 -21.68
C LYS A 61 18.39 13.93 -21.84
N GLU A 62 18.85 14.67 -22.85
CA GLU A 62 20.27 14.93 -23.07
C GLU A 62 20.89 15.74 -21.93
N ASP A 63 20.18 16.77 -21.44
CA ASP A 63 20.63 17.60 -20.31
C ASP A 63 20.78 16.78 -19.03
N ILE A 64 19.78 15.94 -18.73
CA ILE A 64 19.77 15.05 -17.56
C ILE A 64 20.93 14.04 -17.64
N SER A 65 21.16 13.45 -18.82
CA SER A 65 22.28 12.52 -19.05
C SER A 65 23.64 13.21 -18.96
N LYS A 66 23.75 14.45 -19.43
CA LYS A 66 24.99 15.23 -19.36
C LYS A 66 25.33 15.60 -17.92
N ALA A 67 24.33 16.05 -17.15
CA ALA A 67 24.50 16.39 -15.74
C ALA A 67 24.88 15.17 -14.90
N TYR A 68 24.21 14.03 -15.11
CA TYR A 68 24.58 12.78 -14.45
C TYR A 68 26.02 12.36 -14.75
N ARG A 69 26.45 12.39 -16.02
CA ARG A 69 27.83 12.03 -16.40
C ARG A 69 28.89 12.90 -15.73
N GLN A 70 28.61 14.18 -15.53
CA GLN A 70 29.52 15.10 -14.86
C GLN A 70 29.63 14.76 -13.36
N LEU A 71 28.49 14.56 -12.69
CA LEU A 71 28.43 14.21 -11.27
C LEU A 71 28.95 12.80 -10.98
N ALA A 72 28.69 11.83 -11.86
CA ALA A 72 29.16 10.46 -11.73
C ALA A 72 30.68 10.34 -11.84
N LYS A 73 31.33 11.24 -12.61
CA LYS A 73 32.80 11.33 -12.67
C LYS A 73 33.39 11.93 -11.39
N GLU A 74 32.67 12.84 -10.75
CA GLU A 74 33.10 13.53 -9.52
C GLU A 74 32.89 12.67 -8.27
N TYR A 75 31.78 11.94 -8.20
CA TYR A 75 31.40 11.09 -7.06
C TYR A 75 31.73 9.61 -7.26
N HIS A 76 32.52 9.28 -8.28
CA HIS A 76 32.93 7.91 -8.54
C HIS A 76 33.66 7.31 -7.32
N PRO A 77 33.36 6.07 -6.88
CA PRO A 77 33.99 5.46 -5.69
C PRO A 77 35.52 5.44 -5.74
N ASP A 78 36.11 5.23 -6.91
CA ASP A 78 37.57 5.29 -7.10
C ASP A 78 38.17 6.70 -6.97
N VAL A 79 37.37 7.76 -7.15
CA VAL A 79 37.81 9.17 -7.12
C VAL A 79 37.44 9.82 -5.78
N ALA A 80 36.29 9.46 -5.22
CA ALA A 80 35.73 9.99 -3.99
C ALA A 80 35.10 8.85 -3.17
N PRO A 81 35.90 7.99 -2.52
CA PRO A 81 35.41 6.84 -1.75
C PRO A 81 34.46 7.24 -0.62
N ASP A 82 34.60 8.47 -0.10
CA ASP A 82 33.78 8.99 1.00
C ASP A 82 32.38 9.47 0.55
N LYS A 83 32.12 9.53 -0.77
CA LYS A 83 30.89 10.06 -1.37
C LYS A 83 30.00 9.00 -2.01
N GLU A 84 30.16 7.73 -1.62
CA GLU A 84 29.36 6.60 -2.11
C GLU A 84 27.84 6.86 -2.00
N LYS A 85 27.38 7.44 -0.89
CA LYS A 85 25.97 7.79 -0.69
C LYS A 85 25.48 8.83 -1.71
N ASP A 86 26.31 9.83 -2.00
CA ASP A 86 25.96 10.87 -2.96
C ASP A 86 25.92 10.32 -4.39
N PHE A 87 26.79 9.36 -4.69
CA PHE A 87 26.81 8.64 -5.97
C PHE A 87 25.55 7.82 -6.19
N ILE A 88 25.10 7.09 -5.16
CA ILE A 88 23.83 6.34 -5.20
C ILE A 88 22.66 7.30 -5.46
N GLU A 89 22.60 8.42 -4.75
CA GLU A 89 21.50 9.38 -4.90
C GLU A 89 21.43 10.03 -6.30
N ILE A 90 22.57 10.36 -6.93
CA ILE A 90 22.56 10.88 -8.31
C ILE A 90 22.18 9.81 -9.34
N ALA A 91 22.51 8.54 -9.10
CA ALA A 91 22.10 7.43 -9.95
C ALA A 91 20.58 7.25 -9.93
N ASN A 92 19.98 7.37 -8.74
CA ASN A 92 18.53 7.27 -8.52
C ASN A 92 17.77 8.40 -9.24
N ALA A 93 18.32 9.61 -9.12
CA ALA A 93 17.79 10.77 -9.83
C ALA A 93 17.86 10.57 -11.35
N TYR A 94 18.97 10.02 -11.87
CA TYR A 94 19.11 9.73 -13.30
C TYR A 94 18.16 8.64 -13.78
N GLU A 95 18.03 7.52 -13.07
CA GLU A 95 17.12 6.44 -13.43
C GLU A 95 15.65 6.92 -13.49
N THR A 96 15.26 7.73 -12.53
CA THR A 96 13.89 8.26 -12.43
C THR A 96 13.60 9.31 -13.49
N LEU A 97 14.54 10.24 -13.75
CA LEU A 97 14.32 11.37 -14.66
C LEU A 97 14.63 11.04 -16.14
N SER A 98 15.39 9.98 -16.42
CA SER A 98 15.74 9.58 -17.80
C SER A 98 14.63 8.78 -18.50
N ASP A 99 13.73 8.15 -17.74
CA ASP A 99 12.55 7.45 -18.25
C ASP A 99 11.32 8.38 -18.30
N PRO A 100 10.65 8.54 -19.46
CA PRO A 100 9.52 9.46 -19.61
C PRO A 100 8.32 9.15 -18.69
N GLU A 101 8.05 7.88 -18.40
CA GLU A 101 6.92 7.48 -17.55
C GLU A 101 7.27 7.69 -16.07
N LYS A 102 8.46 7.27 -15.63
CA LYS A 102 8.95 7.52 -14.26
C LYS A 102 9.07 9.01 -13.97
N ARG A 103 9.57 9.80 -14.93
CA ARG A 103 9.65 11.26 -14.81
C ARG A 103 8.27 11.90 -14.66
N LYS A 104 7.30 11.47 -15.48
CA LYS A 104 5.93 11.97 -15.39
C LYS A 104 5.31 11.66 -14.03
N LEU A 105 5.53 10.45 -13.51
CA LEU A 105 5.06 10.05 -12.19
C LEU A 105 5.76 10.86 -11.08
N TYR A 106 7.08 11.06 -11.18
CA TYR A 106 7.83 11.90 -10.25
C TYR A 106 7.36 13.37 -10.26
N ASP A 107 7.07 13.92 -11.45
CA ASP A 107 6.53 15.26 -11.61
C ASP A 107 5.11 15.42 -11.05
N MET A 108 4.30 14.34 -11.07
CA MET A 108 2.94 14.33 -10.53
C MET A 108 2.89 14.11 -9.01
N TYR A 109 3.78 13.28 -8.46
CA TYR A 109 3.67 12.75 -7.10
C TYR A 109 4.82 13.15 -6.16
N GLY A 110 5.87 13.79 -6.66
CA GLY A 110 6.96 14.34 -5.84
C GLY A 110 7.79 13.29 -5.11
N GLU A 111 8.43 13.69 -4.01
CA GLU A 111 9.34 12.85 -3.22
C GLU A 111 8.65 11.68 -2.50
N ASP A 112 7.32 11.66 -2.39
CA ASP A 112 6.59 10.52 -1.84
C ASP A 112 6.74 9.26 -2.72
N TYR A 113 7.01 9.43 -4.02
CA TYR A 113 7.42 8.36 -4.95
C TYR A 113 8.85 7.88 -4.70
N ALA A 114 9.76 8.79 -4.32
CA ALA A 114 11.17 8.49 -4.07
C ALA A 114 11.41 7.88 -2.68
N GLN A 115 10.70 8.36 -1.65
CA GLN A 115 10.84 7.90 -0.26
C GLN A 115 10.08 6.59 0.00
N SER A 116 9.01 6.28 -0.74
CA SER A 116 8.41 4.94 -0.71
C SER A 116 9.33 3.85 -1.29
N ALA A 117 10.37 4.23 -2.05
CA ALA A 117 11.45 3.35 -2.49
C ALA A 117 12.66 3.29 -1.53
N GLN A 118 12.78 4.22 -0.57
CA GLN A 118 13.96 4.35 0.30
C GLN A 118 13.70 4.24 1.81
N SER A 119 12.47 4.38 2.30
CA SER A 119 12.16 4.33 3.73
C SER A 119 11.69 2.94 4.17
N GLU A 120 12.44 2.36 5.12
CA GLU A 120 12.18 1.12 5.86
C GLU A 120 12.57 -0.19 5.16
N GLY A 121 13.86 -0.53 5.31
CA GLY A 121 14.32 -1.91 5.39
C GLY A 121 13.68 -2.63 6.59
N ARG A 122 12.43 -3.06 6.43
CA ARG A 122 11.77 -4.14 7.17
C ARG A 122 10.39 -4.42 6.53
N GLY A 123 10.36 -5.42 5.66
CA GLY A 123 9.16 -6.20 5.38
C GLY A 123 8.04 -5.50 4.61
N HIS A 124 8.30 -5.09 3.36
CA HIS A 124 7.32 -5.09 2.27
C HIS A 124 8.02 -5.50 0.97
N PRO A 125 7.36 -6.19 0.02
CA PRO A 125 8.03 -7.02 -0.96
C PRO A 125 7.97 -6.52 -2.41
N HIS A 126 7.78 -5.21 -2.61
CA HIS A 126 7.88 -4.57 -3.91
C HIS A 126 8.57 -3.19 -3.86
N GLY A 127 9.52 -3.02 -2.94
CA GLY A 127 10.57 -2.04 -3.18
C GLY A 127 11.43 -2.55 -4.33
N PHE A 128 11.73 -1.72 -5.34
CA PHE A 128 12.85 -1.99 -6.23
C PHE A 128 14.06 -2.25 -5.34
N GLN A 129 14.54 -3.48 -5.33
CA GLN A 129 15.72 -3.85 -4.59
C GLN A 129 16.87 -3.13 -5.30
N PHE A 130 17.48 -2.18 -4.59
CA PHE A 130 18.70 -1.52 -5.03
C PHE A 130 19.78 -2.58 -5.19
N ASP A 131 19.92 -3.07 -6.41
CA ASP A 131 20.97 -4.01 -6.76
C ASP A 131 22.22 -3.20 -7.11
N GLN A 132 23.21 -3.21 -6.21
CA GLN A 132 24.53 -2.67 -6.51
C GLN A 132 25.11 -3.31 -7.78
N ASP A 133 24.66 -4.50 -8.19
CA ASP A 133 25.11 -5.17 -9.41
C ASP A 133 24.59 -4.52 -10.69
N VAL A 134 23.42 -3.88 -10.70
CA VAL A 134 22.91 -3.11 -11.87
C VAL A 134 23.69 -1.81 -12.03
N VAL A 135 24.05 -1.16 -10.92
CA VAL A 135 24.94 0.01 -10.93
C VAL A 135 26.35 -0.39 -11.40
N ASN A 136 26.84 -1.56 -10.98
CA ASN A 136 28.09 -2.16 -11.45
C ASN A 136 28.02 -2.61 -12.93
N GLU A 137 26.84 -2.90 -13.47
CA GLU A 137 26.63 -3.26 -14.87
C GLU A 137 26.55 -2.02 -15.77
N ILE A 138 25.90 -0.94 -15.29
CA ILE A 138 25.96 0.40 -15.88
C ILE A 138 27.40 0.94 -15.85
N PHE A 139 28.13 0.68 -14.75
CA PHE A 139 29.55 0.98 -14.58
C PHE A 139 30.43 0.23 -15.60
N LYS A 140 30.17 -1.06 -15.84
CA LYS A 140 30.89 -1.86 -16.86
C LYS A 140 30.60 -1.40 -18.30
N GLN A 141 29.39 -0.95 -18.59
CA GLN A 141 29.04 -0.38 -19.91
C GLN A 141 29.74 0.95 -20.19
N PHE A 142 30.14 1.71 -19.16
CA PHE A 142 30.81 3.01 -19.32
C PHE A 142 32.32 2.97 -19.05
N ALA A 143 32.84 2.00 -18.28
CA ALA A 143 34.26 1.83 -18.01
C ALA A 143 35.06 1.29 -19.24
N GLY A 144 34.38 0.64 -20.18
CA GLY A 144 34.96 0.14 -21.42
C GLY A 144 34.82 1.10 -22.60
N GLY A 145 35.59 2.20 -22.63
CA GLY A 145 35.63 3.02 -23.85
C GLY A 145 36.25 4.40 -23.71
N ARG A 146 37.59 4.46 -23.69
CA ARG A 146 38.32 5.72 -23.89
C ARG A 146 38.53 5.92 -25.39
N ALA A 147 37.99 7.04 -25.91
CA ALA A 147 38.29 7.73 -27.17
C ALA A 147 37.82 7.10 -28.51
N GLY A 148 37.06 7.88 -29.29
CA GLY A 148 36.94 7.72 -30.75
C GLY A 148 35.53 8.00 -31.28
N GLY A 149 35.40 8.96 -32.21
CA GLY A 149 34.11 9.47 -32.65
C GLY A 149 33.29 8.58 -33.60
N GLY A 150 31.99 8.90 -33.69
CA GLY A 150 31.22 8.86 -34.94
C GLY A 150 30.50 7.55 -35.34
N GLY A 151 29.16 7.60 -35.32
CA GLY A 151 28.32 6.99 -36.37
C GLY A 151 27.68 5.62 -36.13
N ARG A 152 26.34 5.60 -36.29
CA ARG A 152 25.43 4.56 -36.82
C ARG A 152 25.54 3.07 -36.38
N ALA A 153 24.43 2.61 -35.81
CA ALA A 153 23.69 1.34 -36.03
C ALA A 153 24.43 0.06 -36.49
N GLY A 154 24.17 -1.04 -35.78
CA GLY A 154 24.19 -2.42 -36.30
C GLY A 154 25.12 -3.39 -35.56
N ASN A 155 24.58 -4.58 -35.24
CA ASN A 155 25.22 -5.80 -34.72
C ASN A 155 26.74 -5.92 -34.92
N PHE A 156 27.51 -6.29 -33.88
CA PHE A 156 28.61 -7.26 -34.01
C PHE A 156 28.96 -7.95 -32.68
N HIS A 157 29.12 -9.27 -32.76
CA HIS A 157 29.78 -10.19 -31.82
C HIS A 157 31.29 -9.93 -31.79
N PHE A 158 31.94 -9.99 -30.62
CA PHE A 158 33.38 -10.28 -30.53
C PHE A 158 33.73 -11.26 -29.41
N LYS A 159 34.51 -12.27 -29.79
CA LYS A 159 35.19 -13.29 -28.98
C LYS A 159 36.39 -12.66 -28.27
N PHE A 160 36.74 -13.15 -27.08
CA PHE A 160 38.09 -13.04 -26.54
C PHE A 160 38.73 -14.42 -26.41
N THR A 161 39.79 -14.64 -27.18
CA THR A 161 40.80 -15.69 -27.01
C THR A 161 42.06 -15.04 -26.44
N SER A 162 42.52 -15.52 -25.29
CA SER A 162 43.85 -15.28 -24.70
C SER A 162 43.87 -16.05 -23.36
N GLY A 163 44.54 -17.18 -23.17
CA GLY A 163 45.87 -17.56 -23.66
C GLY A 163 46.90 -17.29 -22.56
N GLY A 164 46.88 -18.10 -21.49
CA GLY A 164 47.86 -18.02 -20.39
C GLY A 164 47.88 -19.33 -19.61
N SER A 165 48.88 -20.16 -19.87
CA SER A 165 49.07 -21.51 -19.35
C SER A 165 49.70 -21.52 -17.95
N THR A 166 49.05 -22.20 -17.00
CA THR A 166 49.74 -22.86 -15.88
C THR A 166 49.00 -24.16 -15.58
N PHE A 167 49.72 -25.28 -15.70
CA PHE A 167 49.20 -26.64 -15.57
C PHE A 167 49.04 -27.00 -14.09
N SER A 168 47.82 -27.28 -13.64
CA SER A 168 47.56 -28.10 -12.45
C SER A 168 46.15 -28.72 -12.51
N ASN A 169 46.14 -30.05 -12.67
CA ASN A 169 45.06 -31.02 -12.45
C ASN A 169 43.67 -30.73 -13.05
N PHE A 170 43.37 -31.46 -14.13
CA PHE A 170 42.03 -31.64 -14.70
C PHE A 170 41.08 -32.28 -13.67
N GLN A 171 40.29 -31.45 -13.01
CA GLN A 171 38.94 -31.79 -12.57
C GLN A 171 38.04 -31.14 -13.61
N GLU A 172 37.30 -31.92 -14.41
CA GLU A 172 36.33 -31.37 -15.37
C GLU A 172 35.25 -30.61 -14.59
N GLU A 173 35.47 -29.33 -14.40
CA GLU A 173 34.50 -28.40 -13.84
C GLU A 173 33.46 -28.15 -14.93
N TYR A 174 32.39 -28.93 -14.91
CA TYR A 174 31.24 -28.68 -15.77
C TYR A 174 30.69 -27.29 -15.44
N GLU A 175 30.91 -26.34 -16.35
CA GLU A 175 30.46 -24.95 -16.21
C GLU A 175 28.94 -24.93 -15.93
N ASP A 176 28.54 -24.29 -14.82
CA ASP A 176 27.13 -24.18 -14.41
C ASP A 176 26.29 -23.64 -15.57
N ILE A 177 25.30 -24.44 -16.00
CA ILE A 177 24.50 -24.12 -17.17
C ILE A 177 23.66 -22.87 -16.99
N TYR A 178 23.29 -22.45 -15.77
CA TYR A 178 22.45 -21.28 -15.50
C TYR A 178 23.22 -20.01 -15.17
N LYS A 179 24.51 -20.09 -14.82
CA LYS A 179 25.35 -18.92 -14.46
C LYS A 179 24.57 -17.97 -13.52
N ASN A 180 24.57 -16.66 -13.75
CA ASN A 180 23.86 -15.69 -12.90
C ASN A 180 22.49 -15.28 -13.47
N GLU A 181 21.89 -16.06 -14.38
CA GLU A 181 20.63 -15.68 -15.04
C GLU A 181 19.40 -15.88 -14.14
N VAL A 182 19.51 -16.69 -13.09
CA VAL A 182 18.45 -17.02 -12.13
C VAL A 182 19.06 -17.27 -10.75
N LEU A 183 18.24 -17.16 -9.69
CA LEU A 183 18.69 -17.32 -8.32
C LEU A 183 19.27 -18.72 -8.07
N LYS A 184 20.57 -18.80 -7.78
CA LYS A 184 21.20 -20.05 -7.38
C LYS A 184 20.90 -20.35 -5.92
N ILE A 185 20.41 -21.55 -5.66
CA ILE A 185 20.02 -21.99 -4.32
C ILE A 185 20.96 -23.15 -3.91
N ASN A 186 21.60 -22.99 -2.77
CA ASN A 186 22.53 -23.93 -2.17
C ASN A 186 22.25 -24.09 -0.67
N SER A 187 22.88 -25.05 -0.01
CA SER A 187 22.64 -25.30 1.41
C SER A 187 22.93 -24.09 2.32
N ARG A 188 23.77 -23.14 1.89
CA ARG A 188 24.14 -21.95 2.68
C ARG A 188 23.09 -20.86 2.62
N ASN A 189 22.52 -20.59 1.44
CA ASN A 189 21.53 -19.52 1.26
C ASN A 189 20.07 -20.02 1.32
N PHE A 190 19.85 -21.35 1.38
CA PHE A 190 18.53 -21.96 1.33
C PHE A 190 17.54 -21.35 2.31
N GLU A 191 17.92 -21.24 3.58
CA GLU A 191 17.05 -20.73 4.63
C GLU A 191 16.74 -19.24 4.45
N SER A 192 17.72 -18.44 4.02
CA SER A 192 17.49 -17.02 3.70
C SER A 192 16.50 -16.90 2.56
N VAL A 193 16.75 -17.61 1.46
CA VAL A 193 15.90 -17.58 0.26
C VAL A 193 14.47 -18.00 0.60
N ILE A 194 14.28 -19.05 1.40
CA ILE A 194 12.94 -19.48 1.83
C ILE A 194 12.24 -18.42 2.68
N ASN A 195 12.95 -17.83 3.63
CA ASN A 195 12.37 -16.84 4.53
C ASN A 195 12.03 -15.53 3.80
N ASP A 196 12.74 -15.23 2.71
CA ASP A 196 12.49 -14.08 1.84
C ASP A 196 11.37 -14.35 0.81
N ILE A 197 10.81 -15.57 0.75
CA ILE A 197 9.69 -15.88 -0.15
C ILE A 197 8.48 -15.07 0.27
N THR A 198 8.18 -14.08 -0.53
CA THR A 198 7.00 -13.26 -0.31
C THR A 198 5.72 -14.00 -0.70
N PHE A 199 5.71 -14.61 -1.90
CA PHE A 199 4.51 -15.27 -2.44
C PHE A 199 4.76 -16.69 -2.88
N SER A 200 5.63 -16.86 -3.88
CA SER A 200 5.93 -18.17 -4.46
C SER A 200 7.31 -18.17 -5.10
N LEU A 201 8.02 -19.28 -4.91
CA LEU A 201 9.33 -19.56 -5.50
C LEU A 201 9.24 -20.83 -6.32
N VAL A 202 9.56 -20.75 -7.61
CA VAL A 202 9.64 -21.92 -8.49
C VAL A 202 11.09 -22.40 -8.51
N ILE A 203 11.35 -23.60 -7.99
CA ILE A 203 12.69 -24.18 -7.95
C ILE A 203 12.82 -25.26 -9.02
N ASN A 204 13.86 -25.15 -9.85
CA ASN A 204 14.28 -26.20 -10.76
C ASN A 204 15.52 -26.91 -10.22
N PHE A 205 15.37 -28.18 -9.83
CA PHE A 205 16.47 -29.06 -9.52
C PHE A 205 17.03 -29.65 -10.82
N TYR A 206 18.32 -29.47 -11.06
CA TYR A 206 18.97 -29.84 -12.31
C TYR A 206 20.35 -30.45 -12.07
N SER A 207 20.96 -30.95 -13.13
CA SER A 207 22.36 -31.37 -13.17
C SER A 207 23.00 -30.86 -14.48
N PRO A 208 24.20 -30.24 -14.45
CA PRO A 208 24.96 -29.87 -15.65
C PRO A 208 25.16 -31.00 -16.65
N SER A 209 25.36 -32.23 -16.17
CA SER A 209 25.55 -33.43 -17.00
C SER A 209 24.25 -34.00 -17.62
N CYS A 210 23.08 -33.40 -17.35
CA CYS A 210 21.80 -33.93 -17.82
C CYS A 210 21.32 -33.24 -19.11
N SER A 211 21.26 -34.00 -20.21
CA SER A 211 20.76 -33.51 -21.51
C SER A 211 19.35 -32.89 -21.44
N HIS A 212 18.44 -33.48 -20.66
CA HIS A 212 17.10 -32.94 -20.45
C HIS A 212 17.11 -31.61 -19.67
N CYS A 213 18.09 -31.38 -18.79
CA CYS A 213 18.26 -30.11 -18.09
C CYS A 213 18.78 -29.01 -19.03
N VAL A 214 19.80 -29.34 -19.84
CA VAL A 214 20.38 -28.40 -20.82
C VAL A 214 19.32 -27.93 -21.82
N SER A 215 18.53 -28.86 -22.37
CA SER A 215 17.43 -28.51 -23.28
C SER A 215 16.29 -27.74 -22.62
N PHE A 216 16.03 -27.97 -21.32
CA PHE A 216 15.00 -27.26 -20.57
C PHE A 216 15.40 -25.82 -20.16
N LYS A 217 16.71 -25.54 -20.02
CA LYS A 217 17.25 -24.23 -19.62
C LYS A 217 16.55 -23.06 -20.32
N LYS A 218 16.54 -23.05 -21.67
CA LYS A 218 15.99 -21.93 -22.45
C LYS A 218 14.51 -21.68 -22.15
N LYS A 219 13.73 -22.74 -21.96
CA LYS A 219 12.31 -22.64 -21.59
C LYS A 219 12.13 -22.11 -20.17
N TYR A 220 12.93 -22.61 -19.23
CA TYR A 220 12.90 -22.16 -17.84
C TYR A 220 13.22 -20.66 -17.72
N LEU A 221 14.25 -20.18 -18.43
CA LEU A 221 14.60 -18.76 -18.45
C LEU A 221 13.50 -17.90 -19.10
N LYS A 222 12.90 -18.37 -20.20
CA LYS A 222 11.75 -17.69 -20.82
C LYS A 222 10.58 -17.57 -19.83
N LEU A 223 10.30 -18.62 -19.05
CA LEU A 223 9.27 -18.59 -18.02
C LEU A 223 9.64 -17.62 -16.89
N SER A 224 10.89 -17.62 -16.41
CA SER A 224 11.33 -16.68 -15.37
C SER A 224 11.06 -15.22 -15.77
N LYS A 225 11.41 -14.84 -17.01
CA LYS A 225 11.13 -13.50 -17.55
C LYS A 225 9.64 -13.18 -17.69
N LYS A 226 8.79 -14.19 -17.94
CA LYS A 226 7.34 -14.03 -18.06
C LYS A 226 6.66 -13.72 -16.73
N PHE A 227 7.20 -14.24 -15.63
CA PHE A 227 6.67 -14.07 -14.28
C PHE A 227 7.52 -13.13 -13.42
N ASP A 228 8.44 -12.42 -14.07
CA ASP A 228 9.36 -11.50 -13.41
C ASP A 228 8.59 -10.41 -12.67
N GLY A 229 9.13 -10.03 -11.52
CA GLY A 229 8.51 -9.07 -10.60
C GLY A 229 7.40 -9.63 -9.69
N PHE A 230 6.92 -10.88 -9.85
CA PHE A 230 5.88 -11.42 -8.95
C PHE A 230 5.96 -12.92 -8.62
N VAL A 231 6.79 -13.69 -9.32
CA VAL A 231 7.17 -15.04 -8.91
C VAL A 231 8.68 -15.17 -9.02
N THR A 232 9.34 -15.61 -7.96
CA THR A 232 10.78 -15.82 -7.97
C THR A 232 11.11 -17.17 -8.62
N PHE A 233 12.17 -17.21 -9.42
CA PHE A 233 12.66 -18.44 -10.06
C PHE A 233 14.08 -18.72 -9.55
N GLY A 234 14.31 -19.97 -9.14
CA GLY A 234 15.61 -20.40 -8.64
C GLY A 234 16.00 -21.81 -9.05
N VAL A 235 17.28 -22.11 -8.97
CA VAL A 235 17.86 -23.38 -9.42
C VAL A 235 18.70 -24.03 -8.34
N VAL A 236 18.66 -25.36 -8.27
CA VAL A 236 19.48 -26.16 -7.36
C VAL A 236 20.27 -27.17 -8.21
N ASN A 237 21.60 -27.14 -8.13
CA ASN A 237 22.45 -28.13 -8.76
C ASN A 237 22.53 -29.39 -7.88
N CYS A 238 21.92 -30.50 -8.32
CA CYS A 238 21.94 -31.75 -7.55
C CYS A 238 23.27 -32.50 -7.59
N GLN A 239 24.22 -32.14 -8.46
CA GLN A 239 25.58 -32.70 -8.40
C GLN A 239 26.33 -32.16 -7.18
N GLU A 240 26.16 -30.87 -6.88
CA GLU A 240 26.78 -30.19 -5.74
C GLU A 240 25.95 -30.34 -4.46
N GLU A 241 24.63 -30.23 -4.54
CA GLU A 241 23.71 -30.11 -3.40
C GLU A 241 22.88 -31.39 -3.18
N GLN A 242 23.56 -32.54 -3.07
CA GLN A 242 22.91 -33.86 -2.97
C GLN A 242 21.93 -33.97 -1.79
N ASN A 243 22.29 -33.41 -0.64
CA ASN A 243 21.45 -33.45 0.56
C ASN A 243 20.13 -32.70 0.36
N LEU A 244 20.19 -31.55 -0.32
CA LEU A 244 19.01 -30.75 -0.62
C LEU A 244 18.08 -31.48 -1.58
N CYS A 245 18.62 -32.11 -2.62
CA CYS A 245 17.82 -32.88 -3.58
C CYS A 245 17.18 -34.13 -2.94
N ARG A 246 17.88 -34.80 -1.99
CA ARG A 246 17.31 -35.90 -1.20
C ARG A 246 16.18 -35.42 -0.28
N LYS A 247 16.34 -34.27 0.38
CA LYS A 247 15.33 -33.65 1.26
C LYS A 247 14.01 -33.39 0.53
N TYR A 248 14.08 -32.96 -0.73
CA TYR A 248 12.89 -32.70 -1.58
C TYR A 248 12.45 -33.91 -2.41
N HIS A 249 12.97 -35.11 -2.12
CA HIS A 249 12.61 -36.36 -2.80
C HIS A 249 12.73 -36.29 -4.34
N VAL A 250 13.78 -35.63 -4.83
CA VAL A 250 14.04 -35.50 -6.27
C VAL A 250 14.42 -36.86 -6.87
N LYS A 251 13.50 -37.47 -7.63
CA LYS A 251 13.69 -38.78 -8.27
C LYS A 251 14.20 -38.70 -9.72
N SER A 252 13.92 -37.61 -10.42
CA SER A 252 14.28 -37.43 -11.82
C SER A 252 14.51 -35.96 -12.14
N LEU A 253 15.43 -35.69 -13.06
CA LEU A 253 15.83 -34.34 -13.46
C LEU A 253 15.35 -34.02 -14.88
N PRO A 254 15.02 -32.75 -15.19
CA PRO A 254 14.87 -31.63 -14.27
C PRO A 254 13.60 -31.76 -13.39
N HIS A 255 13.69 -31.47 -12.10
CA HIS A 255 12.56 -31.54 -11.17
C HIS A 255 12.07 -30.15 -10.81
N LEU A 256 10.77 -29.90 -10.91
CA LEU A 256 10.19 -28.59 -10.63
C LEU A 256 9.28 -28.65 -9.41
N ILE A 257 9.49 -27.71 -8.49
CA ILE A 257 8.57 -27.47 -7.38
C ILE A 257 8.16 -26.00 -7.33
N LEU A 258 6.99 -25.73 -6.78
CA LEU A 258 6.55 -24.39 -6.39
C LEU A 258 6.43 -24.36 -4.87
N MET A 259 7.26 -23.56 -4.22
CA MET A 259 7.24 -23.33 -2.79
C MET A 259 6.42 -22.08 -2.48
N LYS A 260 5.49 -22.21 -1.54
CA LYS A 260 4.58 -21.16 -1.07
C LYS A 260 5.18 -20.44 0.14
N SER A 261 4.68 -19.25 0.47
CA SER A 261 5.17 -18.46 1.61
C SER A 261 4.99 -19.12 2.98
N ASN A 262 4.06 -20.08 3.11
CA ASN A 262 3.91 -20.92 4.30
C ASN A 262 4.88 -22.12 4.34
N LYS A 263 5.92 -22.13 3.50
CA LYS A 263 6.95 -23.18 3.37
C LYS A 263 6.42 -24.54 2.89
N THR A 264 5.16 -24.63 2.49
CA THR A 264 4.68 -25.83 1.79
C THR A 264 5.04 -25.76 0.32
N TYR A 265 5.15 -26.91 -0.35
CA TYR A 265 5.49 -26.96 -1.76
C TYR A 265 4.59 -27.92 -2.52
N GLU A 266 4.44 -27.65 -3.81
CA GLU A 266 3.76 -28.52 -4.78
C GLU A 266 4.79 -28.98 -5.79
N THR A 267 4.75 -30.26 -6.17
CA THR A 267 5.62 -30.80 -7.20
C THR A 267 4.91 -30.77 -8.55
N PHE A 268 5.62 -30.34 -9.59
CA PHE A 268 5.11 -30.41 -10.95
C PHE A 268 5.26 -31.83 -11.51
N TYR A 269 4.15 -32.35 -12.06
CA TYR A 269 4.11 -33.61 -12.78
C TYR A 269 3.57 -33.37 -14.19
N GLY A 270 4.17 -34.03 -15.18
CA GLY A 270 3.70 -34.01 -16.57
C GLY A 270 4.71 -33.42 -17.56
N ASN A 271 4.22 -33.16 -18.77
CA ASN A 271 5.05 -32.67 -19.88
C ASN A 271 5.47 -31.21 -19.64
N ARG A 272 6.78 -30.94 -19.75
CA ARG A 272 7.41 -29.63 -19.50
C ARG A 272 7.21 -28.66 -20.68
N THR A 273 5.96 -28.40 -21.04
CA THR A 273 5.56 -27.37 -22.01
C THR A 273 5.32 -26.03 -21.30
N ASP A 274 5.42 -24.93 -22.04
CA ASP A 274 5.23 -23.58 -21.49
C ASP A 274 3.81 -23.43 -20.90
N GLU A 275 2.81 -24.04 -21.54
CA GLU A 275 1.41 -24.01 -21.13
C GLU A 275 1.18 -24.79 -19.82
N ASN A 276 1.73 -26.01 -19.72
CA ASN A 276 1.53 -26.86 -18.55
C ASN A 276 2.21 -26.27 -17.31
N ILE A 277 3.42 -25.73 -17.46
CA ILE A 277 4.13 -25.10 -16.35
C ILE A 277 3.44 -23.79 -15.96
N THR A 278 2.99 -22.98 -16.92
CA THR A 278 2.19 -21.78 -16.63
C THR A 278 0.92 -22.14 -15.85
N SER A 279 0.19 -23.18 -16.28
CA SER A 279 -1.03 -23.65 -15.60
C SER A 279 -0.75 -24.14 -14.18
N PHE A 280 0.33 -24.90 -13.99
CA PHE A 280 0.79 -25.35 -12.68
C PHE A 280 1.12 -24.18 -11.74
N ILE A 281 1.86 -23.18 -12.21
CA ILE A 281 2.17 -21.98 -11.43
C ILE A 281 0.87 -21.26 -11.05
N ASN A 282 0.02 -20.98 -12.04
CA ASN A 282 -1.22 -20.23 -11.82
C ASN A 282 -2.19 -20.94 -10.87
N LYS A 283 -2.24 -22.27 -10.89
CA LYS A 283 -3.10 -23.07 -10.02
C LYS A 283 -2.63 -23.02 -8.56
N ASN A 284 -1.32 -23.00 -8.33
CA ASN A 284 -0.75 -23.19 -7.00
C ASN A 284 -0.35 -21.88 -6.30
N ILE A 285 -0.37 -20.74 -7.00
CA ILE A 285 -0.16 -19.42 -6.38
C ILE A 285 -1.33 -19.08 -5.44
N PRO A 286 -1.04 -18.72 -4.17
CA PRO A 286 -2.07 -18.29 -3.23
C PRO A 286 -2.69 -16.96 -3.64
N TYR A 287 -3.99 -16.80 -3.40
CA TYR A 287 -4.72 -15.56 -3.62
C TYR A 287 -5.76 -15.34 -2.53
N SER A 288 -6.16 -14.08 -2.33
CA SER A 288 -7.14 -13.67 -1.32
C SER A 288 -8.29 -12.82 -1.89
N TYR A 289 -8.25 -12.48 -3.18
CA TYR A 289 -9.32 -11.70 -3.79
C TYR A 289 -10.63 -12.50 -3.87
N VAL A 290 -11.75 -11.79 -3.89
CA VAL A 290 -13.09 -12.38 -4.09
C VAL A 290 -13.47 -12.33 -5.56
N GLU A 291 -13.80 -13.48 -6.15
CA GLU A 291 -14.39 -13.52 -7.49
C GLU A 291 -15.90 -13.31 -7.41
N ILE A 292 -16.37 -12.18 -7.96
CA ILE A 292 -17.77 -11.78 -7.94
C ILE A 292 -18.50 -12.40 -9.14
N SER A 293 -19.15 -13.53 -8.88
CA SER A 293 -19.97 -14.23 -9.88
C SER A 293 -21.45 -13.84 -9.85
N ASN A 294 -21.95 -13.30 -8.73
CA ASN A 294 -23.35 -12.94 -8.55
C ASN A 294 -23.51 -11.76 -7.58
N LYS A 295 -24.75 -11.22 -7.51
CA LYS A 295 -25.09 -10.06 -6.68
C LYS A 295 -24.83 -10.34 -5.19
N LYS A 296 -25.16 -11.54 -4.71
CA LYS A 296 -24.92 -11.94 -3.31
C LYS A 296 -23.44 -11.85 -2.92
N LYS A 297 -22.52 -12.30 -3.77
CA LYS A 297 -21.07 -12.18 -3.53
C LYS A 297 -20.61 -10.73 -3.57
N LEU A 298 -21.16 -9.90 -4.46
CA LEU A 298 -20.88 -8.47 -4.51
C LEU A 298 -21.30 -7.81 -3.19
N ASP A 299 -22.54 -8.04 -2.74
CA ASP A 299 -23.05 -7.45 -1.50
C ASP A 299 -22.21 -7.89 -0.29
N ASN A 300 -21.88 -9.18 -0.18
CA ASN A 300 -21.00 -9.68 0.89
C ASN A 300 -19.61 -9.03 0.88
N PHE A 301 -19.01 -8.84 -0.31
CA PHE A 301 -17.72 -8.16 -0.46
C PHE A 301 -17.79 -6.70 -0.01
N LEU A 302 -18.88 -6.00 -0.38
CA LEU A 302 -19.11 -4.61 -0.01
C LEU A 302 -19.38 -4.43 1.50
N MET A 303 -19.80 -5.47 2.19
CA MET A 303 -20.02 -5.47 3.64
C MET A 303 -18.77 -5.90 4.43
N GLN A 304 -17.72 -6.40 3.78
CA GLN A 304 -16.52 -6.90 4.46
C GLN A 304 -15.60 -5.74 4.91
N ASN A 305 -15.13 -5.79 6.17
CA ASN A 305 -14.09 -4.95 6.78
C ASN A 305 -14.10 -3.47 6.33
N VAL A 306 -14.87 -2.61 7.04
CA VAL A 306 -15.04 -1.17 6.70
C VAL A 306 -13.73 -0.42 6.54
N ASP A 307 -12.77 -0.69 7.42
CA ASP A 307 -11.55 0.11 7.55
C ASP A 307 -10.63 -0.03 6.33
N LYS A 308 -10.80 -1.09 5.54
CA LYS A 308 -10.00 -1.32 4.34
C LYS A 308 -10.69 -0.76 3.10
N PRO A 309 -9.95 -0.07 2.21
CA PRO A 309 -10.46 0.35 0.91
C PRO A 309 -10.91 -0.88 0.11
N LYS A 310 -12.00 -0.72 -0.63
CA LYS A 310 -12.62 -1.77 -1.44
C LYS A 310 -12.26 -1.54 -2.90
N VAL A 311 -11.50 -2.45 -3.47
CA VAL A 311 -10.97 -2.32 -4.83
C VAL A 311 -11.49 -3.46 -5.69
N ILE A 312 -12.14 -3.10 -6.79
CA ILE A 312 -12.71 -4.04 -7.76
C ILE A 312 -11.92 -3.93 -9.07
N PHE A 313 -11.37 -5.05 -9.52
CA PHE A 313 -10.70 -5.19 -10.81
C PHE A 313 -11.67 -5.76 -11.85
N PHE A 314 -11.80 -5.07 -12.98
CA PHE A 314 -12.55 -5.55 -14.13
C PHE A 314 -11.60 -6.20 -15.13
N VAL A 315 -11.74 -7.51 -15.32
CA VAL A 315 -10.78 -8.35 -16.05
C VAL A 315 -11.46 -9.08 -17.21
N SER A 316 -10.71 -9.37 -18.28
CA SER A 316 -11.07 -10.34 -19.31
C SER A 316 -10.42 -11.70 -19.01
N HIS A 317 -10.90 -12.75 -19.68
CA HIS A 317 -10.30 -14.09 -19.59
C HIS A 317 -8.90 -14.18 -20.22
N SER A 318 -8.52 -13.20 -21.04
CA SER A 318 -7.18 -13.10 -21.64
C SER A 318 -6.16 -12.39 -20.74
N ASN A 319 -6.59 -11.79 -19.63
CA ASN A 319 -5.67 -11.10 -18.73
C ASN A 319 -4.86 -12.09 -17.87
N ASN A 320 -3.62 -11.69 -17.52
CA ASN A 320 -2.76 -12.46 -16.63
C ASN A 320 -3.23 -12.34 -15.17
N ILE A 321 -4.13 -13.24 -14.75
CA ILE A 321 -4.71 -13.26 -13.39
C ILE A 321 -3.64 -13.55 -12.33
N THR A 322 -2.53 -14.19 -12.69
CA THR A 322 -1.44 -14.57 -11.78
C THR A 322 -0.92 -13.39 -10.97
N MET A 323 -0.74 -12.26 -11.63
CA MET A 323 -0.31 -11.03 -10.99
C MET A 323 -1.35 -10.53 -9.98
N LEU A 324 -2.64 -10.56 -10.33
CA LEU A 324 -3.71 -10.17 -9.42
C LEU A 324 -3.79 -11.11 -8.21
N LYS A 325 -3.46 -12.40 -8.38
CA LYS A 325 -3.33 -13.34 -7.25
C LYS A 325 -2.25 -12.88 -6.28
N VAL A 326 -1.06 -12.59 -6.79
CA VAL A 326 0.07 -12.11 -5.99
C VAL A 326 -0.26 -10.80 -5.28
N LEU A 327 -0.74 -9.79 -6.02
CA LEU A 327 -1.14 -8.50 -5.45
C LEU A 327 -2.26 -8.64 -4.41
N SER A 328 -3.23 -9.53 -4.63
CA SER A 328 -4.27 -9.76 -3.63
C SER A 328 -3.68 -10.25 -2.31
N LYS A 329 -2.70 -11.16 -2.38
CA LYS A 329 -2.06 -11.70 -1.19
C LYS A 329 -1.18 -10.66 -0.49
N GLU A 330 -0.46 -9.85 -1.26
CA GLU A 330 0.36 -8.75 -0.75
C GLU A 330 -0.45 -7.72 0.05
N PHE A 331 -1.58 -7.32 -0.53
CA PHE A 331 -2.42 -6.27 0.02
C PHE A 331 -3.55 -6.81 0.90
N GLU A 332 -3.62 -8.11 1.16
CA GLU A 332 -4.69 -8.78 1.94
C GLU A 332 -4.97 -8.09 3.28
N LYS A 333 -3.92 -7.64 3.97
CA LYS A 333 -4.03 -6.95 5.27
C LYS A 333 -4.43 -5.49 5.16
N ARG A 334 -4.36 -4.88 3.98
CA ARG A 334 -4.47 -3.44 3.76
C ARG A 334 -5.61 -3.03 2.81
N VAL A 335 -6.07 -3.92 1.93
CA VAL A 335 -7.07 -3.67 0.90
C VAL A 335 -7.99 -4.89 0.78
N ASN A 336 -9.30 -4.66 0.63
CA ASN A 336 -10.22 -5.71 0.21
C ASN A 336 -10.28 -5.71 -1.32
N MET A 337 -9.83 -6.80 -1.94
CA MET A 337 -9.74 -6.92 -3.39
C MET A 337 -10.80 -7.87 -3.94
N ALA A 338 -11.44 -7.49 -5.04
CA ALA A 338 -12.33 -8.36 -5.80
C ALA A 338 -12.06 -8.28 -7.29
N ILE A 339 -12.46 -9.32 -8.03
CA ILE A 339 -12.41 -9.36 -9.48
C ILE A 339 -13.81 -9.59 -10.07
N ILE A 340 -14.07 -8.96 -11.21
CA ILE A 340 -15.27 -9.17 -12.04
C ILE A 340 -14.80 -9.45 -13.47
N TYR A 341 -15.20 -10.59 -14.01
CA TYR A 341 -14.98 -10.90 -15.42
C TYR A 341 -15.94 -10.12 -16.31
N ASN A 342 -15.43 -9.63 -17.45
CA ASN A 342 -16.22 -8.93 -18.46
C ASN A 342 -17.33 -9.79 -19.09
N THR A 343 -17.21 -11.11 -19.01
CA THR A 343 -18.25 -12.05 -19.45
C THR A 343 -19.49 -12.01 -18.56
N ASN A 344 -19.37 -11.52 -17.32
CA ASN A 344 -20.48 -11.40 -16.39
C ASN A 344 -21.25 -10.09 -16.60
N TYR A 345 -21.93 -10.00 -17.75
CA TYR A 345 -22.70 -8.83 -18.15
C TYR A 345 -23.77 -8.41 -17.12
N LYS A 346 -24.34 -9.38 -16.39
CA LYS A 346 -25.36 -9.13 -15.35
C LYS A 346 -24.81 -8.25 -14.22
N ILE A 347 -23.58 -8.54 -13.77
CA ILE A 347 -22.92 -7.77 -12.72
C ILE A 347 -22.36 -6.46 -13.27
N MET A 348 -21.78 -6.49 -14.47
CA MET A 348 -21.28 -5.26 -15.10
C MET A 348 -22.36 -4.19 -15.26
N LYS A 349 -23.59 -4.59 -15.61
CA LYS A 349 -24.73 -3.66 -15.78
C LYS A 349 -25.16 -2.96 -14.49
N LEU A 350 -24.79 -3.48 -13.31
CA LEU A 350 -25.08 -2.84 -12.03
C LEU A 350 -24.26 -1.54 -11.84
N PHE A 351 -23.12 -1.43 -12.50
CA PHE A 351 -22.30 -0.23 -12.47
C PHE A 351 -22.84 0.76 -13.50
N LYS A 352 -23.12 2.01 -13.09
CA LYS A 352 -23.75 3.04 -13.94
C LYS A 352 -22.92 3.46 -15.16
N LYS A 353 -21.63 3.08 -15.22
CA LYS A 353 -20.70 3.41 -16.30
C LYS A 353 -20.48 2.17 -17.18
N ASN A 354 -20.38 2.36 -18.50
CA ASN A 354 -19.98 1.28 -19.40
C ASN A 354 -18.46 1.03 -19.25
N ILE A 355 -18.11 0.18 -18.28
CA ILE A 355 -16.72 -0.07 -17.89
C ILE A 355 -16.05 -0.94 -18.96
N LYS A 356 -14.98 -0.44 -19.57
CA LYS A 356 -14.13 -1.23 -20.48
C LYS A 356 -13.07 -1.96 -19.65
N THR A 357 -12.72 -3.19 -20.04
CA THR A 357 -11.60 -3.91 -19.42
C THR A 357 -10.29 -3.64 -20.17
N PRO A 358 -9.13 -3.57 -19.48
CA PRO A 358 -8.93 -3.71 -18.03
C PRO A 358 -9.19 -2.40 -17.26
N ALA A 359 -9.82 -2.47 -16.09
CA ALA A 359 -10.07 -1.29 -15.25
C ALA A 359 -10.02 -1.61 -13.76
N ILE A 360 -9.81 -0.58 -12.94
CA ILE A 360 -9.86 -0.65 -11.47
C ILE A 360 -10.90 0.36 -10.98
N LEU A 361 -11.75 -0.06 -10.05
CA LEU A 361 -12.65 0.81 -9.31
C LEU A 361 -12.31 0.76 -7.82
N VAL A 362 -12.01 1.91 -7.25
CA VAL A 362 -12.00 2.09 -5.79
C VAL A 362 -13.42 2.50 -5.40
N VAL A 363 -14.11 1.66 -4.63
CA VAL A 363 -15.49 1.93 -4.23
C VAL A 363 -15.51 2.92 -3.08
N GLU A 364 -16.09 4.09 -3.34
CA GLU A 364 -16.29 5.16 -2.35
C GLU A 364 -17.74 5.18 -1.86
N ASP A 365 -18.69 4.93 -2.76
CA ASP A 365 -20.12 4.83 -2.47
C ASP A 365 -20.64 3.41 -2.77
N ILE A 366 -20.98 2.69 -1.70
CA ILE A 366 -21.49 1.32 -1.72
C ILE A 366 -22.90 1.24 -2.31
N ASP A 367 -23.72 2.27 -2.13
CA ASP A 367 -25.12 2.26 -2.56
C ASP A 367 -25.22 2.44 -4.07
N ASN A 368 -24.44 3.37 -4.61
CA ASN A 368 -24.40 3.67 -6.05
C ASN A 368 -23.34 2.89 -6.83
N LEU A 369 -22.50 2.09 -6.15
CA LEU A 369 -21.36 1.38 -6.72
C LEU A 369 -20.43 2.32 -7.51
N SER A 370 -20.15 3.49 -6.95
CA SER A 370 -19.33 4.54 -7.58
C SER A 370 -18.08 4.88 -6.76
N GLY A 371 -17.13 5.53 -7.41
CA GLY A 371 -15.87 6.00 -6.83
C GLY A 371 -14.82 6.25 -7.92
N ASP A 372 -13.54 6.22 -7.55
CA ASP A 372 -12.40 6.38 -8.49
C ASP A 372 -12.31 5.18 -9.45
N LEU A 373 -12.80 5.38 -10.67
CA LEU A 373 -12.66 4.44 -11.78
C LEU A 373 -11.46 4.84 -12.64
N THR A 374 -10.42 4.01 -12.62
CA THR A 374 -9.24 4.17 -13.47
C THR A 374 -9.27 3.14 -14.60
N GLN A 375 -9.38 3.60 -15.85
CA GLN A 375 -9.21 2.75 -17.03
C GLN A 375 -7.72 2.47 -17.25
N LEU A 376 -7.37 1.21 -17.48
CA LEU A 376 -6.00 0.81 -17.74
C LEU A 376 -5.81 0.45 -19.22
N LYS A 377 -4.60 0.69 -19.73
CA LYS A 377 -4.16 0.19 -21.05
C LYS A 377 -3.85 -1.30 -20.99
N SER A 378 -3.15 -1.72 -19.94
CA SER A 378 -2.77 -3.09 -19.65
C SER A 378 -2.69 -3.29 -18.14
N PHE A 379 -2.76 -4.54 -17.70
CA PHE A 379 -2.42 -4.88 -16.32
C PHE A 379 -0.90 -5.11 -16.25
N ASP A 380 -0.21 -4.16 -15.62
CA ASP A 380 1.22 -4.22 -15.33
C ASP A 380 1.46 -4.30 -13.82
N PHE A 381 2.43 -5.10 -13.38
CA PHE A 381 2.63 -5.38 -11.96
C PHE A 381 2.99 -4.13 -11.17
N ASN A 382 3.98 -3.39 -11.66
CA ASN A 382 4.54 -2.25 -10.96
C ASN A 382 3.53 -1.12 -10.88
N ILE A 383 2.80 -0.88 -11.98
CA ILE A 383 1.74 0.13 -12.03
C ILE A 383 0.61 -0.21 -11.04
N LEU A 384 0.19 -1.48 -11.00
CA LEU A 384 -0.88 -1.90 -10.10
C LEU A 384 -0.45 -1.87 -8.62
N SER A 385 0.76 -2.35 -8.31
CA SER A 385 1.30 -2.31 -6.95
C SER A 385 1.43 -0.87 -6.44
N LEU A 386 1.88 0.05 -7.30
CA LEU A 386 1.97 1.46 -6.98
C LEU A 386 0.59 2.10 -6.76
N LYS A 387 -0.39 1.83 -7.65
CA LYS A 387 -1.77 2.35 -7.49
C LYS A 387 -2.39 1.82 -6.19
N LEU A 388 -2.20 0.54 -5.85
CA LEU A 388 -2.69 -0.04 -4.60
C LEU A 388 -2.01 0.58 -3.37
N SER A 389 -0.69 0.79 -3.41
CA SER A 389 0.05 1.47 -2.35
C SER A 389 -0.45 2.89 -2.12
N HIS A 390 -0.73 3.62 -3.20
CA HIS A 390 -1.34 4.95 -3.13
C HIS A 390 -2.74 4.91 -2.52
N ILE A 391 -3.60 3.96 -2.91
CA ILE A 391 -4.93 3.79 -2.32
C ILE A 391 -4.84 3.53 -0.81
N VAL A 392 -3.88 2.70 -0.38
CA VAL A 392 -3.63 2.44 1.05
C VAL A 392 -3.16 3.71 1.75
N ALA A 393 -2.24 4.48 1.16
CA ALA A 393 -1.75 5.72 1.74
C ALA A 393 -2.88 6.75 1.88
N GLN A 394 -3.70 6.95 0.84
CA GLN A 394 -4.85 7.85 0.89
C GLN A 394 -5.87 7.44 1.95
N ASN A 395 -6.18 6.15 2.03
CA ASN A 395 -7.09 5.64 3.05
C ASN A 395 -6.52 5.83 4.47
N ARG A 396 -5.21 5.64 4.67
CA ARG A 396 -4.54 5.95 5.95
C ARG A 396 -4.58 7.43 6.28
N LEU A 397 -4.33 8.32 5.32
CA LEU A 397 -4.41 9.77 5.53
C LEU A 397 -5.84 10.20 5.88
N GLN A 398 -6.83 9.68 5.16
CA GLN A 398 -8.24 9.91 5.49
C GLN A 398 -8.59 9.38 6.88
N ASN A 399 -8.11 8.20 7.27
CA ASN A 399 -8.43 7.63 8.58
C ASN A 399 -7.63 8.24 9.75
N ASN A 400 -6.38 8.68 9.55
CA ASN A 400 -5.47 9.13 10.62
C ASN A 400 -5.39 10.67 10.78
N LEU A 401 -5.54 11.46 9.71
CA LEU A 401 -5.39 12.92 9.77
C LEU A 401 -6.72 13.67 9.92
N TYR A 402 -7.83 13.08 9.47
CA TYR A 402 -9.15 13.73 9.47
C TYR A 402 -10.18 13.01 10.36
N GLY A 403 -9.85 11.83 10.91
CA GLY A 403 -10.92 10.88 11.21
C GLY A 403 -11.72 10.61 9.92
N HIS A 404 -12.62 9.64 9.93
CA HIS A 404 -13.46 9.42 8.75
C HIS A 404 -14.05 10.73 8.23
N ILE A 405 -13.81 11.07 6.95
CA ILE A 405 -14.43 12.22 6.28
C ILE A 405 -15.88 12.27 6.74
N THR A 406 -16.23 13.31 7.50
CA THR A 406 -17.59 13.68 7.88
C THR A 406 -18.33 14.13 6.64
N SER A 407 -18.40 13.29 5.61
CA SER A 407 -19.29 13.54 4.50
C SER A 407 -20.68 13.33 5.04
N TYR A 408 -21.40 14.44 5.19
CA TYR A 408 -22.81 14.38 5.48
C TYR A 408 -23.49 13.52 4.40
N GLN A 409 -23.96 12.36 4.80
CA GLN A 409 -24.49 11.33 3.92
C GLN A 409 -25.57 10.53 4.62
N GLU A 410 -26.35 9.81 3.84
CA GLU A 410 -27.32 8.87 4.36
C GLU A 410 -26.63 7.68 5.01
N LEU A 411 -27.08 7.31 6.20
CA LEU A 411 -26.79 6.00 6.78
C LEU A 411 -27.87 5.02 6.31
N THR A 412 -27.60 4.33 5.21
CA THR A 412 -28.45 3.27 4.68
C THR A 412 -28.23 1.95 5.43
N LYS A 413 -29.15 1.00 5.25
CA LYS A 413 -29.01 -0.38 5.77
C LYS A 413 -27.66 -0.98 5.40
N LYS A 414 -27.23 -0.83 4.14
CA LYS A 414 -25.95 -1.37 3.65
C LYS A 414 -24.76 -0.76 4.37
N LYS A 415 -24.75 0.57 4.59
CA LYS A 415 -23.66 1.26 5.30
C LYS A 415 -23.61 0.88 6.78
N TYR A 416 -24.76 0.78 7.44
CA TYR A 416 -24.84 0.32 8.82
C TYR A 416 -24.37 -1.14 8.97
N GLU A 417 -24.83 -2.03 8.09
CA GLU A 417 -24.42 -3.44 8.07
C GLU A 417 -22.93 -3.61 7.78
N ALA A 418 -22.38 -2.79 6.88
CA ALA A 418 -20.95 -2.75 6.61
C ALA A 418 -20.16 -2.44 7.89
N GLY A 419 -20.69 -1.58 8.78
CA GLY A 419 -20.15 -1.33 10.12
C GLY A 419 -20.10 0.14 10.53
N GLN A 420 -20.61 1.06 9.69
CA GLN A 420 -20.68 2.47 10.02
C GLN A 420 -21.65 2.71 11.18
N CYS A 421 -21.17 3.34 12.26
CA CYS A 421 -21.94 3.58 13.49
C CYS A 421 -22.50 2.30 14.15
N ARG A 422 -21.81 1.17 13.99
CA ARG A 422 -22.13 -0.12 14.62
C ARG A 422 -21.32 -0.32 15.90
N GLU A 423 -21.57 -1.39 16.64
CA GLU A 423 -21.00 -1.70 17.97
C GLU A 423 -19.46 -1.60 18.07
N LYS A 424 -18.72 -1.75 16.97
CA LYS A 424 -17.26 -1.65 16.94
C LYS A 424 -16.75 -0.23 16.64
N ASP A 425 -17.62 0.66 16.15
CA ASP A 425 -17.27 2.02 15.80
C ASP A 425 -17.03 2.86 17.06
N SER A 426 -15.85 3.45 17.15
CA SER A 426 -15.40 4.22 18.31
C SER A 426 -15.76 5.70 18.24
N GLN A 427 -16.18 6.18 17.06
CA GLN A 427 -16.54 7.57 16.84
C GLN A 427 -17.93 7.91 17.38
N ILE A 428 -18.18 9.19 17.59
CA ILE A 428 -19.53 9.70 17.89
C ILE A 428 -20.28 9.90 16.58
N CYS A 429 -21.47 9.32 16.46
CA CYS A 429 -22.33 9.50 15.30
C CYS A 429 -23.49 10.44 15.63
N PHE A 430 -23.60 11.54 14.91
CA PHE A 430 -24.73 12.44 14.96
C PHE A 430 -25.71 12.07 13.86
N PHE A 431 -26.95 11.74 14.22
CA PHE A 431 -28.01 11.38 13.30
C PHE A 431 -29.02 12.51 13.19
N ILE A 432 -29.26 12.95 11.96
CA ILE A 432 -30.43 13.75 11.60
C ILE A 432 -31.50 12.80 11.08
N LEU A 433 -32.50 12.53 11.92
CA LEU A 433 -33.63 11.68 11.59
C LEU A 433 -34.66 12.49 10.81
N LYS A 434 -34.90 12.13 9.55
CA LYS A 434 -35.90 12.73 8.67
C LYS A 434 -37.17 11.89 8.72
N LEU A 435 -38.21 12.39 9.38
CA LEU A 435 -39.46 11.64 9.56
C LEU A 435 -40.37 11.68 8.31
N LEU A 436 -40.26 12.74 7.49
CA LEU A 436 -41.08 12.92 6.30
C LEU A 436 -40.28 12.73 5.02
N LYS A 437 -40.95 12.22 3.98
CA LYS A 437 -40.47 12.21 2.59
C LYS A 437 -40.60 13.60 1.95
N LYS A 438 -39.86 14.58 2.49
CA LYS A 438 -39.78 15.96 1.98
C LYS A 438 -38.41 16.23 1.39
N ASN A 439 -38.32 17.16 0.44
CA ASN A 439 -37.02 17.63 -0.05
C ASN A 439 -36.36 18.55 0.99
N TYR A 440 -35.18 18.16 1.45
CA TYR A 440 -34.35 18.90 2.41
C TYR A 440 -33.07 19.45 1.76
N GLU A 441 -32.96 19.50 0.43
CA GLU A 441 -31.74 19.89 -0.32
C GLU A 441 -31.00 21.11 0.26
N LYS A 442 -31.70 22.23 0.48
CA LYS A 442 -31.08 23.45 1.02
C LYS A 442 -30.49 23.22 2.41
N PHE A 443 -31.23 22.54 3.28
CA PHE A 443 -30.77 22.21 4.63
C PHE A 443 -29.59 21.24 4.57
N ASP A 444 -29.67 20.21 3.72
CA ASP A 444 -28.62 19.22 3.51
C ASP A 444 -27.30 19.85 3.03
N ASP A 445 -27.37 20.81 2.11
CA ASP A 445 -26.20 21.54 1.61
C ASP A 445 -25.56 22.43 2.69
N ASP A 446 -26.37 23.04 3.56
CA ASP A 446 -25.84 23.81 4.68
C ASP A 446 -25.23 22.91 5.76
N ILE A 447 -25.83 21.73 6.03
CA ILE A 447 -25.23 20.75 6.95
C ILE A 447 -23.92 20.17 6.40
N LYS A 448 -23.76 20.00 5.08
CA LYS A 448 -22.45 19.63 4.50
C LYS A 448 -21.34 20.63 4.88
N LYS A 449 -21.66 21.94 4.89
CA LYS A 449 -20.71 22.99 5.33
C LYS A 449 -20.44 22.93 6.83
N VAL A 450 -21.42 22.53 7.64
CA VAL A 450 -21.20 22.31 9.07
C VAL A 450 -20.30 21.09 9.28
N ALA A 451 -20.57 19.99 8.59
CA ALA A 451 -19.81 18.76 8.71
C ALA A 451 -18.34 18.91 8.29
N SER A 452 -18.05 19.75 7.30
CA SER A 452 -16.66 20.04 6.90
C SER A 452 -15.85 20.77 7.97
N LYS A 453 -16.48 21.53 8.88
CA LYS A 453 -15.79 22.19 10.01
C LYS A 453 -15.30 21.18 11.05
N PHE A 454 -16.05 20.09 11.26
CA PHE A 454 -15.70 19.01 12.19
C PHE A 454 -14.93 17.88 11.51
N SER A 455 -14.37 18.12 10.32
CA SER A 455 -13.64 17.13 9.54
C SER A 455 -12.30 16.72 10.15
N SER A 456 -11.88 17.31 11.27
CA SER A 456 -10.69 16.90 12.02
C SER A 456 -11.04 16.16 13.32
N ASP A 457 -12.32 16.07 13.66
CA ASP A 457 -12.81 15.45 14.88
C ASP A 457 -13.19 13.98 14.66
N PRO A 458 -13.05 13.10 15.66
CA PRO A 458 -13.39 11.68 15.55
C PRO A 458 -14.90 11.45 15.65
N LEU A 459 -15.67 12.09 14.78
CA LEU A 459 -17.13 12.01 14.72
C LEU A 459 -17.64 11.83 13.29
N LYS A 460 -18.93 11.51 13.15
CA LYS A 460 -19.66 11.40 11.88
C LYS A 460 -20.96 12.17 11.99
N ILE A 461 -21.31 12.99 11.00
CA ILE A 461 -22.63 13.63 10.91
C ILE A 461 -23.35 12.99 9.73
N LEU A 462 -24.47 12.33 9.99
CA LEU A 462 -25.21 11.50 9.04
C LEU A 462 -26.70 11.82 9.13
N TYR A 463 -27.45 11.54 8.07
CA TYR A 463 -28.91 11.54 8.15
C TYR A 463 -29.47 10.14 7.95
N ILE A 464 -30.68 9.92 8.46
CA ILE A 464 -31.42 8.67 8.28
C ILE A 464 -32.81 9.02 7.80
N ASN A 465 -33.23 8.39 6.70
CA ASN A 465 -34.61 8.45 6.24
C ASN A 465 -35.47 7.49 7.08
N VAL A 466 -36.16 8.05 8.08
CA VAL A 466 -37.00 7.28 9.01
C VAL A 466 -38.31 6.85 8.34
N TYR A 467 -38.79 7.60 7.34
CA TYR A 467 -39.96 7.20 6.56
C TYR A 467 -39.80 5.80 5.96
N GLU A 468 -38.59 5.46 5.51
CA GLU A 468 -38.27 4.12 4.97
C GLU A 468 -37.86 3.11 6.05
N ASN A 469 -37.52 3.57 7.27
CA ASN A 469 -36.99 2.75 8.35
C ASN A 469 -37.59 3.13 9.73
N PRO A 470 -38.90 2.93 9.95
CA PRO A 470 -39.60 3.46 11.13
C PRO A 470 -39.10 2.87 12.47
N TYR A 471 -38.64 1.62 12.47
CA TYR A 471 -38.12 0.92 13.66
C TYR A 471 -36.88 1.59 14.31
N ILE A 472 -36.24 2.52 13.62
CA ILE A 472 -35.12 3.30 14.16
C ILE A 472 -35.59 4.17 15.33
N LEU A 473 -36.82 4.68 15.28
CA LEU A 473 -37.38 5.49 16.38
C LEU A 473 -37.52 4.67 17.66
N GLU A 474 -37.99 3.43 17.57
CA GLU A 474 -38.09 2.53 18.74
C GLU A 474 -36.75 2.30 19.43
N SER A 475 -35.66 2.27 18.66
CA SER A 475 -34.31 2.04 19.19
C SER A 475 -33.88 3.17 20.13
N PHE A 476 -34.36 4.40 19.88
CA PHE A 476 -34.13 5.59 20.69
C PHE A 476 -35.28 5.90 21.66
N GLY A 477 -36.32 5.06 21.73
CA GLY A 477 -37.52 5.32 22.53
C GLY A 477 -38.36 6.51 22.04
N LEU A 478 -38.25 6.84 20.74
CA LEU A 478 -38.99 7.94 20.11
C LEU A 478 -40.32 7.44 19.53
N GLN A 479 -41.32 8.32 19.53
CA GLN A 479 -42.59 8.11 18.81
C GLN A 479 -42.50 8.73 17.41
N ASN A 480 -43.23 8.19 16.44
CA ASN A 480 -43.35 8.77 15.10
C ASN A 480 -44.28 10.00 15.11
N LYS A 481 -43.83 11.07 15.76
CA LYS A 481 -44.57 12.34 15.88
C LYS A 481 -43.65 13.50 15.57
N CYS A 482 -44.12 14.42 14.72
CA CYS A 482 -43.43 15.67 14.48
C CYS A 482 -43.71 16.64 15.63
N THR A 483 -42.71 16.89 16.46
CA THR A 483 -42.79 17.92 17.51
C THR A 483 -42.65 19.33 16.94
N TYR A 484 -41.88 19.48 15.86
CA TYR A 484 -41.56 20.76 15.22
C TYR A 484 -41.94 20.78 13.74
N SER A 485 -42.01 21.99 13.16
CA SER A 485 -42.47 22.26 11.79
C SER A 485 -41.68 21.52 10.69
N ASN A 486 -40.40 21.23 10.96
CA ASN A 486 -39.48 20.60 10.02
C ASN A 486 -39.45 19.06 10.11
N CYS A 487 -40.09 18.46 11.12
CA CYS A 487 -40.12 17.01 11.37
C CYS A 487 -38.71 16.37 11.40
N LEU A 488 -37.74 17.07 11.98
CA LEU A 488 -36.36 16.60 12.14
C LEU A 488 -36.07 16.32 13.61
N ILE A 489 -35.32 15.24 13.87
CA ILE A 489 -34.81 14.93 15.22
C ILE A 489 -33.29 14.76 15.13
N LEU A 490 -32.55 15.40 16.04
CA LEU A 490 -31.10 15.30 16.11
C LEU A 490 -30.70 14.42 17.30
N VAL A 491 -29.85 13.41 17.04
CA VAL A 491 -29.39 12.46 18.05
C VAL A 491 -27.87 12.34 18.02
N ALA A 492 -27.20 12.49 19.15
CA ALA A 492 -25.81 12.10 19.32
C ALA A 492 -25.74 10.66 19.84
N PHE A 493 -25.02 9.77 19.15
CA PHE A 493 -24.93 8.35 19.46
C PHE A 493 -23.47 7.90 19.59
N ARG A 494 -23.19 7.10 20.63
CA ARG A 494 -21.92 6.41 20.86
C ARG A 494 -22.11 4.91 20.66
N PRO A 495 -21.80 4.38 19.46
CA PRO A 495 -22.09 2.98 19.10
C PRO A 495 -21.43 1.97 20.05
N LYS A 496 -20.13 2.09 20.29
CA LYS A 496 -19.39 1.19 21.19
C LYS A 496 -19.91 1.16 22.63
N ARG A 497 -20.50 2.26 23.11
CA ARG A 497 -21.06 2.35 24.46
C ARG A 497 -22.58 2.15 24.50
N GLN A 498 -23.23 2.02 23.34
CA GLN A 498 -24.68 1.95 23.22
C GLN A 498 -25.39 3.07 24.00
N ARG A 499 -24.85 4.29 23.91
CA ARG A 499 -25.42 5.47 24.58
C ARG A 499 -25.79 6.54 23.58
N PHE A 500 -26.87 7.26 23.85
CA PHE A 500 -27.31 8.37 23.01
C PHE A 500 -27.74 9.60 23.84
N ARG A 501 -27.99 10.70 23.13
CA ARG A 501 -28.59 11.93 23.62
C ARG A 501 -29.40 12.56 22.50
N ILE A 502 -30.68 12.78 22.75
CA ILE A 502 -31.56 13.53 21.84
C ILE A 502 -31.38 15.03 22.10
N TYR A 503 -31.41 15.83 21.03
CA TYR A 503 -31.45 17.28 21.12
C TYR A 503 -32.87 17.76 21.45
N ASP A 504 -32.98 18.57 22.50
CA ASP A 504 -34.24 19.12 23.00
C ASP A 504 -34.52 20.48 22.32
N GLY A 505 -34.87 20.48 21.03
CA GLY A 505 -35.13 21.72 20.29
C GLY A 505 -35.41 21.53 18.80
N GLU A 506 -35.78 22.62 18.11
CA GLU A 506 -35.96 22.60 16.65
C GLU A 506 -34.61 22.45 15.93
N VAL A 507 -34.53 21.52 14.98
CA VAL A 507 -33.29 21.24 14.25
C VAL A 507 -33.10 22.25 13.11
N ASN A 508 -32.21 23.21 13.29
CA ASN A 508 -31.74 24.12 12.24
C ASN A 508 -30.20 24.06 12.15
N VAL A 509 -29.60 24.75 11.17
CA VAL A 509 -28.15 24.67 10.89
C VAL A 509 -27.32 25.09 12.10
N ASP A 510 -27.69 26.19 12.76
CA ASP A 510 -26.98 26.72 13.93
C ASP A 510 -27.11 25.79 15.14
N ASN A 511 -28.31 25.27 15.37
CA ASN A 511 -28.57 24.32 16.46
C ASN A 511 -27.82 23.00 16.26
N VAL A 512 -27.70 22.51 15.02
CA VAL A 512 -26.87 21.33 14.71
C VAL A 512 -25.41 21.61 15.04
N HIS A 513 -24.86 22.74 14.57
CA HIS A 513 -23.48 23.13 14.87
C HIS A 513 -23.23 23.21 16.39
N ASN A 514 -24.07 23.96 17.11
CA ASN A 514 -23.93 24.18 18.54
C ASN A 514 -24.10 22.87 19.34
N PHE A 515 -25.02 22.00 18.95
CA PHE A 515 -25.19 20.71 19.61
C PHE A 515 -23.97 19.80 19.42
N VAL A 516 -23.44 19.71 18.20
CA VAL A 516 -22.22 18.95 17.90
C VAL A 516 -21.05 19.48 18.71
N GLU A 517 -20.82 20.80 18.69
CA GLU A 517 -19.73 21.45 19.42
C GLU A 517 -19.82 21.23 20.94
N ASN A 518 -21.01 21.36 21.53
CA ASN A 518 -21.23 21.13 22.96
C ASN A 518 -21.03 19.67 23.37
N VAL A 519 -21.40 18.71 22.52
CA VAL A 519 -21.17 17.28 22.79
C VAL A 519 -19.68 16.92 22.69
N VAL A 520 -18.98 17.48 21.69
CA VAL A 520 -17.54 17.24 21.47
C VAL A 520 -16.69 17.87 22.57
N SER A 521 -17.00 19.11 22.95
CA SER A 521 -16.34 19.82 24.06
C SER A 521 -16.68 19.27 25.45
N GLY A 522 -17.66 18.37 25.54
CA GLY A 522 -18.09 17.74 26.79
C GLY A 522 -19.10 18.55 27.62
N GLY A 523 -19.59 19.68 27.10
CA GLY A 523 -20.68 20.45 27.71
C GLY A 523 -22.02 19.68 27.78
N ILE A 524 -22.25 18.74 26.86
CA ILE A 524 -23.43 17.84 26.88
C ILE A 524 -22.98 16.38 26.97
N ALA A 525 -23.43 15.68 28.01
CA ALA A 525 -23.14 14.27 28.21
C ALA A 525 -24.10 13.35 27.43
N ILE A 526 -23.55 12.34 26.76
CA ILE A 526 -24.31 11.25 26.12
C ILE A 526 -24.58 10.14 27.15
N ASN A 527 -25.73 10.21 27.83
CA ASN A 527 -26.03 9.45 29.04
C ASN A 527 -27.26 8.52 28.94
N GLN A 528 -28.07 8.57 27.89
CA GLN A 528 -29.21 7.68 27.72
C GLN A 528 -28.74 6.32 27.18
N ASN A 529 -29.26 5.22 27.72
CA ASN A 529 -28.90 3.88 27.25
C ASN A 529 -29.80 3.47 26.08
N LEU A 530 -29.20 2.90 25.04
CA LEU A 530 -29.95 2.31 23.94
C LEU A 530 -30.66 1.03 24.42
N THR A 531 -31.98 0.97 24.24
CA THR A 531 -32.81 -0.16 24.71
C THR A 531 -32.83 -1.32 23.72
N LYS A 532 -32.74 -1.02 22.42
CA LYS A 532 -32.66 -1.99 21.32
C LYS A 532 -31.60 -1.53 20.33
N SER A 533 -30.86 -2.46 19.73
CA SER A 533 -29.94 -2.12 18.63
C SER A 533 -30.69 -1.52 17.44
N LEU A 534 -30.03 -0.61 16.70
CA LEU A 534 -30.60 -0.01 15.50
C LEU A 534 -30.98 -1.10 14.50
N LYS A 535 -32.25 -1.12 14.09
CA LYS A 535 -32.80 -2.06 13.11
C LYS A 535 -33.22 -1.32 11.84
N PHE A 536 -32.58 -1.67 10.73
CA PHE A 536 -32.98 -1.29 9.39
C PHE A 536 -33.78 -2.46 8.78
N VAL A 537 -35.05 -2.26 8.49
CA VAL A 537 -35.97 -3.29 7.97
C VAL A 537 -36.46 -2.84 6.61
N ASP A 538 -36.46 -3.75 5.63
CA ASP A 538 -37.06 -3.46 4.32
C ASP A 538 -38.58 -3.42 4.48
N ASN A 539 -39.20 -2.27 4.24
CA ASN A 539 -40.64 -2.06 4.36
C ASN A 539 -41.38 -2.79 3.24
N THR A 540 -41.73 -4.06 3.47
CA THR A 540 -42.87 -4.74 2.81
C THR A 540 -44.00 -5.02 3.80
N LYS A 541 -44.03 -4.32 4.95
CA LYS A 541 -44.93 -4.63 6.08
C LYS A 541 -45.47 -3.43 6.85
N TYR A 542 -45.30 -2.20 6.35
CA TYR A 542 -45.74 -0.97 7.03
C TYR A 542 -46.65 -0.10 6.16
N GLU A 543 -47.11 -0.59 5.01
CA GLU A 543 -48.09 0.12 4.18
C GLU A 543 -49.50 0.17 4.81
N ASP A 544 -49.76 -0.62 5.87
CA ASP A 544 -51.09 -0.72 6.47
C ASP A 544 -51.31 0.16 7.73
N GLU A 545 -50.31 0.92 8.20
CA GLU A 545 -50.41 1.74 9.44
C GLU A 545 -49.90 3.20 9.33
N LEU A 546 -49.69 3.70 8.11
CA LEU A 546 -49.51 5.15 7.83
C LEU A 546 -50.81 5.73 7.28
#